data_AF-A0A1M4SG14-F1
#
_entry.id   AF-A0A1M4SG14-F1
#
_cell.length_a   1.000
_cell.length_b   1.000
_cell.length_c   1.000
_cell.angle_alpha   90.00
_cell.angle_beta   90.00
_cell.angle_gamma   90.00
#
_symmetry.space_group_name_H-M   'P 1'
#
loop_
_entity.id
_entity.type
_entity.pdbx_description
1 polymer ?
#
loop_
_entity_poly.entity_id
_entity_poly.type
_entity_poly.pdbx_seq_one_letter_code
_entity_poly.pdbx_strand_id
1 'polypeptide(L)'
;MKRSNEEEAKRWLQQAKRDLDDAIFSKDGQRYNLACFLSQQAAEKAIKAYLYSQGAEFVWGHSVAELINDAIQFDESFVGRKKEGSSLDKYYIPTRYQG
;
A
#
# COMPACT_ATOMS: atom_id res chain seq x y z
N MET A 1 -12.05 -22.61 5.80
CA MET A 1 -11.21 -22.15 6.94
C MET A 1 -10.89 -20.69 6.75
N LYS A 2 -10.99 -19.88 7.80
CA LYS A 2 -10.48 -18.50 7.81
C LYS A 2 -8.95 -18.59 7.67
N ARG A 3 -8.36 -17.88 6.72
CA ARG A 3 -6.89 -17.87 6.51
C ARG A 3 -6.20 -17.27 7.73
N SER A 4 -4.99 -17.72 8.04
CA SER A 4 -4.19 -17.15 9.10
C SER A 4 -3.70 -15.75 8.73
N ASN A 5 -3.42 -14.93 9.73
CA ASN A 5 -2.85 -13.60 9.54
C ASN A 5 -1.51 -13.64 8.79
N GLU A 6 -0.70 -14.69 8.99
CA GLU A 6 0.56 -14.89 8.27
C GLU A 6 0.35 -15.15 6.77
N GLU A 7 -0.67 -15.95 6.41
CA GLU A 7 -1.02 -16.20 5.01
C GLU A 7 -1.54 -14.95 4.31
N GLU A 8 -2.40 -14.16 4.97
CA GLU A 8 -2.87 -12.88 4.43
C GLU A 8 -1.70 -11.88 4.29
N ALA A 9 -0.82 -11.79 5.29
CA ALA A 9 0.37 -10.94 5.22
C ALA A 9 1.24 -11.28 3.99
N LYS A 10 1.54 -12.58 3.78
CA LYS A 10 2.33 -13.04 2.62
C LYS A 10 1.64 -12.71 1.30
N ARG A 11 0.32 -12.89 1.22
CA ARG A 11 -0.47 -12.59 0.02
C ARG A 11 -0.44 -11.10 -0.32
N TRP A 12 -0.70 -10.23 0.65
CA TRP A 12 -0.66 -8.78 0.46
C TRP A 12 0.75 -8.32 0.06
N LEU A 13 1.79 -8.87 0.70
CA LEU A 13 3.18 -8.54 0.36
C LEU A 13 3.55 -8.99 -1.05
N GLN A 14 3.09 -10.17 -1.49
CA GLN A 14 3.33 -10.66 -2.84
C GLN A 14 2.69 -9.73 -3.88
N GLN A 15 1.46 -9.27 -3.63
CA GLN A 15 0.81 -8.32 -4.54
C GLN A 15 1.49 -6.95 -4.52
N ALA A 16 1.90 -6.45 -3.35
CA ALA A 16 2.64 -5.20 -3.23
C ALA A 16 3.93 -5.20 -4.06
N LYS A 17 4.66 -6.33 -4.05
CA LYS A 17 5.88 -6.50 -4.86
C LYS A 17 5.60 -6.49 -6.35
N ARG A 18 4.51 -7.12 -6.80
CA ARG A 18 4.08 -7.11 -8.21
C ARG A 18 3.70 -5.69 -8.66
N ASP A 19 2.91 -4.99 -7.86
CA ASP A 19 2.51 -3.62 -8.17
C ASP A 19 3.73 -2.68 -8.26
N LEU A 20 4.75 -2.89 -7.41
CA LEU A 20 6.00 -2.12 -7.48
C LEU A 20 6.78 -2.42 -8.76
N ASP A 21 6.87 -3.69 -9.16
CA ASP A 21 7.53 -4.10 -10.40
C ASP A 21 6.82 -3.48 -11.62
N ASP A 22 5.49 -3.55 -11.65
CA ASP A 22 4.67 -2.93 -12.69
C ASP A 22 4.81 -1.39 -12.68
N ALA A 23 4.97 -0.76 -11.52
CA ALA A 23 5.21 0.68 -11.39
C ALA A 23 6.56 1.08 -12.01
N ILE A 24 7.61 0.30 -11.76
CA ILE A 24 8.94 0.51 -12.32
C ILE A 24 8.90 0.34 -13.84
N PHE A 25 8.30 -0.75 -14.33
CA PHE A 25 8.11 -1.00 -15.76
C PHE A 25 7.32 0.14 -16.44
N SER A 26 6.23 0.60 -15.81
CA SER A 26 5.42 1.70 -16.34
C SER A 26 6.19 3.01 -16.40
N LYS A 27 7.01 3.30 -15.39
CA LYS A 27 7.87 4.49 -15.35
C LYS A 27 8.90 4.45 -16.48
N ASP A 28 9.55 3.31 -16.70
CA ASP A 28 10.54 3.13 -17.77
C ASP A 28 9.88 3.22 -19.16
N GLY A 29 8.63 2.75 -19.28
CA GLY A 29 7.78 2.95 -20.45
C GLY A 29 7.18 4.37 -20.58
N GLN A 30 7.62 5.34 -19.76
CA GLN A 30 7.14 6.73 -19.73
C GLN A 30 5.64 6.91 -19.45
N ARG A 31 4.99 5.89 -18.86
CA ARG A 31 3.59 5.92 -18.42
C ARG A 31 3.50 6.40 -16.97
N TYR A 32 3.88 7.65 -16.73
CA TYR A 32 4.06 8.18 -15.37
C TYR A 32 2.79 8.19 -14.52
N ASN A 33 1.62 8.44 -15.11
CA ASN A 33 0.35 8.38 -14.41
C ASN A 33 0.07 6.97 -13.85
N LEU A 34 0.32 5.93 -14.64
CA LEU A 34 0.17 4.54 -14.24
C LEU A 34 1.23 4.16 -13.19
N ALA A 35 2.48 4.60 -13.38
CA ALA A 35 3.54 4.38 -12.40
C ALA A 35 3.20 4.97 -11.02
N CYS A 36 2.65 6.18 -10.95
CA CYS A 36 2.22 6.79 -9.69
C CYS A 36 1.07 6.03 -9.04
N PHE A 37 0.06 5.62 -9.82
CA PHE A 37 -1.06 4.82 -9.32
C PHE A 37 -0.58 3.49 -8.73
N LEU A 38 0.25 2.76 -9.46
CA LEU A 38 0.80 1.48 -9.02
C LEU A 38 1.74 1.64 -7.80
N SER A 39 2.47 2.75 -7.71
CA SER A 39 3.28 3.07 -6.51
C SER A 39 2.41 3.27 -5.26
N GLN A 40 1.27 3.94 -5.38
CA GLN A 40 0.31 4.07 -4.28
C GLN A 40 -0.26 2.71 -3.90
N GLN A 41 -0.65 1.90 -4.88
CA GLN A 41 -1.17 0.55 -4.65
C GLN A 41 -0.12 -0.36 -3.98
N ALA A 42 1.13 -0.33 -4.43
CA ALA A 42 2.21 -1.08 -3.81
C ALA A 42 2.39 -0.71 -2.33
N ALA A 43 2.38 0.59 -2.00
CA ALA A 43 2.49 1.06 -0.63
C ALA A 43 1.29 0.63 0.23
N GLU A 44 0.06 0.82 -0.26
CA GLU A 44 -1.17 0.39 0.42
C GLU A 44 -1.09 -1.09 0.80
N LYS A 45 -0.73 -1.94 -0.17
CA LYS A 45 -0.66 -3.39 0.03
C LYS A 45 0.51 -3.81 0.93
N ALA A 46 1.64 -3.12 0.87
CA ALA A 46 2.78 -3.39 1.74
C ALA A 46 2.46 -3.09 3.21
N ILE A 47 1.80 -1.98 3.51
CA ILE A 47 1.42 -1.64 4.89
C ILE A 47 0.32 -2.57 5.40
N LYS A 48 -0.65 -2.96 4.55
CA LYS A 48 -1.64 -4.00 4.90
C LYS A 48 -0.96 -5.32 5.27
N ALA A 49 0.02 -5.75 4.48
CA ALA A 49 0.80 -6.95 4.78
C ALA A 49 1.50 -6.87 6.14
N TYR A 50 2.10 -5.72 6.44
CA TYR A 50 2.72 -5.48 7.73
C TYR A 50 1.70 -5.57 8.88
N LEU A 51 0.57 -4.89 8.79
CA LEU A 51 -0.48 -4.92 9.83
C LEU A 51 -1.02 -6.34 10.08
N TYR A 52 -1.26 -7.11 9.02
CA TYR A 52 -1.61 -8.53 9.17
C TYR A 52 -0.50 -9.33 9.85
N SER A 53 0.78 -9.08 9.53
CA SER A 53 1.90 -9.75 10.20
C SER A 53 2.01 -9.44 11.69
N GLN A 54 1.49 -8.28 12.13
CA GLN A 54 1.40 -7.89 13.54
C GLN A 54 0.16 -8.45 14.26
N GLY A 55 -0.70 -9.19 13.54
CA GLY A 55 -1.86 -9.85 14.13
C GLY A 55 -3.19 -9.09 13.96
N ALA A 56 -3.24 -8.03 13.16
CA ALA A 56 -4.50 -7.32 12.90
C ALA A 56 -5.53 -8.25 12.25
N GLU A 57 -6.75 -8.33 12.82
CA GLU A 57 -7.81 -9.20 12.29
C GLU A 57 -8.46 -8.64 11.01
N PHE A 58 -8.58 -7.32 10.92
CA PHE A 58 -9.19 -6.62 9.79
C PHE A 58 -8.42 -5.34 9.50
N VAL A 59 -7.86 -5.26 8.29
CA VAL A 59 -7.21 -4.05 7.78
C VAL A 59 -8.04 -3.52 6.62
N TRP A 60 -8.56 -2.30 6.74
CA TRP A 60 -9.49 -1.69 5.78
C TRP A 60 -9.03 -0.29 5.39
N GLY A 61 -9.67 0.28 4.37
CA GLY A 61 -9.28 1.59 3.83
C GLY A 61 -8.21 1.51 2.74
N HIS A 62 -8.01 2.66 2.08
CA HIS A 62 -7.10 2.80 0.93
C HIS A 62 -6.07 3.92 1.12
N SER A 63 -6.22 4.75 2.15
CA SER A 63 -5.23 5.79 2.45
C SER A 63 -3.98 5.14 3.03
N VAL A 64 -2.86 5.33 2.34
CA VAL A 64 -1.55 4.88 2.82
C VAL A 64 -1.19 5.64 4.11
N ALA A 65 -1.55 6.92 4.22
CA ALA A 65 -1.28 7.70 5.42
C ALA A 65 -2.02 7.16 6.65
N GLU A 66 -3.29 6.77 6.51
CA GLU A 66 -4.05 6.18 7.61
C GLU A 66 -3.53 4.79 7.98
N LEU A 67 -3.20 3.96 6.99
CA LEU A 67 -2.58 2.65 7.26
C LEU A 67 -1.22 2.79 7.97
N ILE A 68 -0.44 3.84 7.66
CA ILE A 68 0.79 4.16 8.38
C ILE A 68 0.50 4.59 9.83
N ASN A 69 -0.58 5.32 10.10
CA ASN A 69 -0.98 5.65 11.49
C ASN A 69 -1.25 4.38 12.31
N ASP A 70 -1.91 3.40 11.71
CA ASP A 70 -2.13 2.09 12.34
C ASP A 70 -0.80 1.35 12.56
N ALA A 71 0.10 1.38 11.59
CA ALA A 71 1.40 0.71 11.68
C ALA A 71 2.29 1.31 12.78
N ILE A 72 2.20 2.63 13.03
CA ILE A 72 2.93 3.33 14.10
C ILE A 72 2.59 2.76 15.49
N GLN A 73 1.38 2.21 15.68
CA GLN A 73 1.00 1.57 16.95
C GLN A 73 1.82 0.31 17.25
N PHE A 74 2.43 -0.29 16.23
CA PHE A 74 3.26 -1.49 16.34
C PHE A 74 4.76 -1.19 16.20
N ASP A 75 5.13 -0.18 15.39
CA ASP A 75 6.52 0.20 15.13
C ASP A 75 6.62 1.71 14.85
N GLU A 76 7.23 2.45 15.79
CA GLU A 76 7.41 3.90 15.69
C GLU A 76 8.32 4.34 14.53
N SER A 77 9.09 3.43 13.91
CA SER A 77 9.91 3.76 12.73
C SER A 77 9.07 4.21 11.53
N PHE A 78 7.76 3.92 11.52
CA PHE A 78 6.83 4.39 10.52
C PHE A 78 6.44 5.87 10.66
N VAL A 79 6.71 6.54 11.80
CA VAL A 79 6.38 7.96 12.02
C VAL A 79 6.98 8.85 10.92
N GLY A 80 8.23 8.57 10.54
CA GLY A 80 8.94 9.31 9.50
C GLY A 80 8.37 9.12 8.09
N ARG A 81 7.46 8.15 7.86
CA ARG A 81 6.94 7.79 6.54
C ARG A 81 5.55 8.35 6.22
N LYS A 82 4.92 9.03 7.18
CA LYS A 82 3.54 9.54 7.02
C LYS A 82 3.40 10.53 5.87
N LYS A 83 4.41 11.39 5.69
CA LYS A 83 4.40 12.41 4.62
C LYS A 83 4.45 11.79 3.23
N GLU A 84 5.20 10.70 3.07
CA GLU A 84 5.27 9.91 1.84
C GLU A 84 3.92 9.24 1.56
N GLY A 85 3.30 8.65 2.58
CA GLY A 85 1.95 8.09 2.48
C GLY A 85 0.92 9.11 1.98
N SER A 86 0.88 10.31 2.59
CA SER A 86 -0.02 11.38 2.18
C SER A 86 0.26 11.90 0.76
N SER A 87 1.51 11.81 0.30
CA SER A 87 1.88 12.18 -1.06
C SER A 87 1.37 11.16 -2.08
N LEU A 88 1.42 9.87 -1.73
CA LEU A 88 0.91 8.78 -2.57
C LEU A 88 -0.63 8.81 -2.70
N ASP A 89 -1.34 9.16 -1.63
CA ASP A 89 -2.81 9.21 -1.62
C ASP A 89 -3.39 10.20 -2.65
N LYS A 90 -2.61 11.20 -3.08
CA LYS A 90 -3.00 12.13 -4.16
C LYS A 90 -3.17 11.43 -5.51
N TYR A 91 -2.45 10.33 -5.73
CA TYR A 91 -2.48 9.56 -6.97
C TYR A 91 -3.51 8.43 -6.97
N TYR A 92 -4.22 8.24 -5.85
CA TYR A 92 -5.35 7.31 -5.75
C TYR A 92 -6.64 7.85 -6.40
N ILE A 93 -6.74 9.17 -6.62
CA ILE A 93 -8.00 9.85 -6.97
C ILE A 93 -8.38 9.84 -8.48
N PRO A 94 -7.47 9.71 -9.48
CA PRO A 94 -7.90 9.76 -10.89
C PRO A 94 -8.76 8.57 -11.37
N THR A 95 -8.97 7.52 -10.59
CA THR A 95 -9.68 6.30 -11.02
C THR A 95 -11.15 6.22 -10.57
N ARG A 96 -11.66 7.19 -9.79
CA ARG A 96 -13.08 7.17 -9.35
C ARG A 96 -14.01 8.11 -10.11
N TYR A 97 -13.48 9.16 -10.75
CA TYR A 97 -14.26 10.04 -11.63
C TYR A 97 -13.36 10.66 -12.69
N GLN A 98 -13.28 10.01 -13.85
CA GLN A 98 -13.24 10.71 -15.13
C GLN A 98 -14.59 10.41 -15.76
N GLY A 99 -15.38 11.45 -16.02
CA GLY A 99 -16.71 11.34 -16.63
C GLY A 99 -16.65 10.80 -18.06
#